data_AF-A0A1I8B9R1-F1
#
_entry.id   AF-A0A1I8B9R1-F1
#
_cell.length_a   1.000
_cell.length_b   1.000
_cell.length_c   1.000
_cell.angle_alpha   90.00
_cell.angle_beta   90.00
_cell.angle_gamma   90.00
#
_symmetry.space_group_name_H-M   'P 1'
#
loop_
_entity.id
_entity.type
_entity.pdbx_description
1 polymer ?
#
loop_
_entity_poly.entity_id
_entity_poly.type
_entity_poly.pdbx_seq_one_letter_code
_entity_poly.pdbx_strand_id
1 'polypeptide(L)'
;MTEELLNNLKENSLVESWNLLNLNSKDFYQGDQMPIISSLLPHQNTAFNVNEFTRQKIIEKMREAFLLFEKNSLKSTIPNNYLSKQLFKPFDYKNHYKYFLIIICAVKNEKNKQNNLNEICEFMKTKIRLALVNWVNKSEIYENGIKINLSEFLESYHSISDYQENKTCYFETKIETKFWLVGVLLKQKENISNLLEENIFVRFTNDIEFYMSLSLNNENSWIKIIPTNREYLDKR
;
A
#
# COMPACT_ATOMS: atom_id res chain seq x y z
N MET A 1 21.04 9.44 -29.15
CA MET A 1 20.30 8.45 -28.35
C MET A 1 19.29 9.23 -27.52
N THR A 2 18.00 9.05 -27.77
CA THR A 2 16.93 9.82 -27.11
C THR A 2 16.72 9.32 -25.68
N GLU A 3 16.30 10.19 -24.75
CA GLU A 3 15.99 9.81 -23.35
C GLU A 3 15.01 8.63 -23.26
N GLU A 4 14.08 8.55 -24.21
CA GLU A 4 13.10 7.48 -24.35
C GLU A 4 13.75 6.11 -24.63
N LEU A 5 14.82 6.07 -25.43
CA LEU A 5 15.55 4.84 -25.74
C LEU A 5 16.42 4.38 -24.56
N LEU A 6 16.95 5.33 -23.78
CA LEU A 6 17.70 5.05 -22.56
C LEU A 6 16.76 4.55 -21.44
N ASN A 7 15.56 5.11 -21.33
CA ASN A 7 14.53 4.66 -20.40
C ASN A 7 14.06 3.24 -20.74
N ASN A 8 13.77 2.93 -22.01
CA ASN A 8 13.37 1.59 -22.44
C ASN A 8 14.46 0.52 -22.21
N LEU A 9 15.74 0.85 -22.44
CA LEU A 9 16.85 -0.08 -22.21
C LEU A 9 17.09 -0.35 -20.72
N LYS A 10 16.97 0.68 -19.86
CA LYS A 10 17.09 0.55 -18.40
C LYS A 10 15.88 -0.14 -17.76
N GLU A 11 14.70 -0.01 -18.38
CA GLU A 11 13.46 -0.68 -17.97
C GLU A 11 13.61 -2.20 -18.03
N ASN A 12 14.09 -2.69 -19.18
CA ASN A 12 14.27 -4.11 -19.39
C ASN A 12 15.38 -4.68 -18.50
N SER A 13 16.52 -3.99 -18.32
CA SER A 13 17.64 -4.55 -17.55
C SER A 13 17.34 -4.72 -16.04
N LEU A 14 16.59 -3.80 -15.43
CA LEU A 14 16.22 -3.88 -14.01
C LEU A 14 15.20 -4.99 -13.77
N VAL A 15 14.18 -5.06 -14.63
CA VAL A 15 13.16 -6.12 -14.57
C VAL A 15 13.79 -7.48 -14.87
N GLU A 16 14.65 -7.58 -15.87
CA GLU A 16 15.39 -8.81 -16.24
C GLU A 16 16.33 -9.29 -15.13
N SER A 17 17.01 -8.38 -14.44
CA SER A 17 17.90 -8.76 -13.32
C SER A 17 17.17 -9.44 -12.17
N TRP A 18 15.86 -9.20 -12.06
CA TRP A 18 14.97 -9.77 -11.05
C TRP A 18 14.04 -10.86 -11.61
N ASN A 19 14.12 -11.09 -12.92
CA ASN A 19 13.34 -12.09 -13.62
C ASN A 19 13.97 -13.45 -13.38
N LEU A 20 13.70 -14.02 -12.20
CA LEU A 20 14.07 -15.39 -11.85
C LEU A 20 13.17 -16.41 -12.57
N LEU A 21 12.93 -16.24 -13.87
CA LEU A 21 12.27 -17.24 -14.73
C LEU A 21 13.00 -18.59 -14.74
N ASN A 22 14.20 -18.66 -14.15
CA ASN A 22 14.95 -19.90 -13.91
C ASN A 22 14.70 -20.54 -12.54
N LEU A 23 13.91 -19.94 -11.65
CA LEU A 23 13.34 -20.60 -10.48
C LEU A 23 11.94 -21.09 -10.85
N ASN A 24 11.88 -22.29 -11.42
CA ASN A 24 10.63 -23.01 -11.68
C ASN A 24 9.79 -23.15 -10.39
N SER A 25 8.87 -22.24 -10.12
CA SER A 25 7.66 -22.58 -9.40
C SER A 25 6.56 -22.75 -10.46
N LYS A 26 6.06 -23.98 -10.59
CA LYS A 26 4.93 -24.32 -11.49
C LYS A 26 3.64 -23.58 -11.14
N ASP A 27 3.65 -22.83 -10.04
CA ASP A 27 2.58 -21.99 -9.56
C ASP A 27 3.17 -20.60 -9.32
N PHE A 28 2.75 -19.59 -10.11
CA PHE A 28 3.10 -18.19 -9.92
C PHE A 28 2.61 -17.69 -8.54
N TYR A 29 3.35 -18.02 -7.48
CA TYR A 29 3.04 -17.60 -6.13
C TYR A 29 3.30 -16.10 -6.04
N GLN A 30 2.31 -15.33 -5.61
CA GLN A 30 2.41 -13.86 -5.55
C GLN A 30 3.55 -13.34 -4.66
N GLY A 31 4.19 -14.18 -3.85
CA GLY A 31 5.34 -13.79 -3.04
C GLY A 31 6.67 -13.73 -3.80
N ASP A 32 6.74 -14.27 -5.01
CA ASP A 32 7.99 -14.31 -5.79
C ASP A 32 8.10 -13.16 -6.80
N GLN A 33 7.36 -12.07 -6.60
CA GLN A 33 7.41 -10.90 -7.48
C GLN A 33 8.74 -10.14 -7.39
N MET A 34 9.41 -10.21 -6.24
CA MET A 34 10.71 -9.60 -5.96
C MET A 34 11.50 -10.49 -4.99
N PRO A 35 12.06 -11.63 -5.46
CA PRO A 35 12.70 -12.60 -4.59
C PRO A 35 14.02 -12.05 -4.00
N ILE A 36 14.08 -11.96 -2.67
CA ILE A 36 15.31 -11.61 -1.93
C ILE A 36 15.64 -12.75 -0.99
N ILE A 37 16.62 -13.58 -1.35
CA ILE A 37 16.91 -14.83 -0.66
C ILE A 37 17.87 -14.59 0.52
N SER A 38 17.51 -15.10 1.70
CA SER A 38 18.39 -15.11 2.86
C SER A 38 19.67 -15.89 2.59
N SER A 39 20.81 -15.36 3.03
CA SER A 39 22.12 -16.00 2.82
C SER A 39 22.30 -17.27 3.68
N LEU A 40 21.65 -17.32 4.84
CA LEU A 40 21.72 -18.45 5.76
C LEU A 40 20.70 -19.54 5.40
N LEU A 41 21.11 -20.79 5.60
CA LEU A 41 20.26 -21.97 5.41
C LEU A 41 19.29 -22.16 6.60
N PRO A 42 18.04 -22.58 6.36
CA PRO A 42 17.43 -22.78 5.04
C PRO A 42 17.15 -21.44 4.33
N HIS A 43 17.40 -21.39 3.02
CA HIS A 43 17.13 -20.22 2.20
C HIS A 43 15.64 -19.86 2.24
N GLN A 44 15.34 -18.58 2.46
CA GLN A 44 13.99 -18.05 2.51
C GLN A 44 13.88 -16.76 1.70
N ASN A 45 12.76 -16.57 1.01
CA ASN A 45 12.44 -15.30 0.37
C ASN A 45 11.99 -14.30 1.44
N THR A 46 12.86 -13.34 1.76
CA THR A 46 12.61 -12.29 2.76
C THR A 46 11.63 -11.23 2.29
N ALA A 47 11.40 -11.14 0.98
CA ALA A 47 10.49 -10.20 0.34
C ALA A 47 9.17 -10.87 -0.14
N PHE A 48 8.77 -11.99 0.47
CA PHE A 48 7.58 -12.75 0.10
C PHE A 48 6.24 -11.99 0.18
N ASN A 49 6.21 -10.82 0.84
CA ASN A 49 5.02 -9.97 0.94
C ASN A 49 4.95 -8.91 -0.18
N VAL A 50 5.97 -8.82 -1.04
CA VAL A 50 5.97 -7.89 -2.17
C VAL A 50 5.02 -8.43 -3.24
N ASN A 51 3.93 -7.70 -3.47
CA ASN A 51 3.02 -7.93 -4.58
C ASN A 51 3.36 -7.03 -5.79
N GLU A 52 2.61 -7.18 -6.87
CA GLU A 52 2.78 -6.40 -8.11
C GLU A 52 2.84 -4.89 -7.87
N PHE A 53 1.86 -4.33 -7.15
CA PHE A 53 1.77 -2.88 -6.92
C PHE A 53 2.91 -2.36 -6.04
N THR A 54 3.28 -3.13 -5.02
CA THR A 54 4.42 -2.78 -4.16
C THR A 54 5.73 -2.84 -4.95
N ARG A 55 5.89 -3.84 -5.82
CA ARG A 55 7.06 -3.97 -6.71
C ARG A 55 7.17 -2.78 -7.65
N GLN A 56 6.08 -2.40 -8.32
CA GLN A 56 6.05 -1.25 -9.21
C GLN A 56 6.49 0.02 -8.48
N LYS A 57 6.02 0.23 -7.24
CA LYS A 57 6.42 1.39 -6.45
C LYS A 57 7.88 1.37 -6.04
N ILE A 58 8.41 0.20 -5.67
CA ILE A 58 9.85 0.03 -5.37
C ILE A 58 10.69 0.39 -6.61
N ILE A 59 10.32 -0.14 -7.78
CA ILE A 59 11.03 0.14 -9.05
C ILE A 59 10.99 1.63 -9.38
N GLU A 60 9.84 2.29 -9.27
CA GLU A 60 9.69 3.74 -9.46
C GLU A 60 10.68 4.52 -8.57
N LYS A 61 10.73 4.19 -7.28
CA LYS A 61 11.62 4.88 -6.33
C LYS A 61 13.10 4.57 -6.53
N MET A 62 13.44 3.36 -6.93
CA MET A 62 14.81 3.02 -7.34
C MET A 62 15.24 3.82 -8.58
N ARG A 63 14.35 4.01 -9.56
CA ARG A 63 14.64 4.84 -10.75
C ARG A 63 14.83 6.31 -10.38
N GLU A 64 13.95 6.87 -9.55
CA GLU A 64 14.09 8.24 -9.06
C GLU A 64 15.45 8.45 -8.37
N ALA A 65 15.82 7.53 -7.47
CA ALA A 65 17.11 7.57 -6.78
C ALA A 65 18.29 7.45 -7.75
N PHE A 66 18.22 6.51 -8.70
CA PHE A 66 19.25 6.33 -9.71
C PHE A 66 19.48 7.58 -10.57
N LEU A 67 18.41 8.22 -11.03
CA LEU A 67 18.49 9.48 -11.79
C LEU A 67 19.06 10.63 -10.95
N LEU A 68 18.77 10.67 -9.65
CA LEU A 68 19.41 11.61 -8.72
C LEU A 68 20.92 11.36 -8.62
N PHE A 69 21.35 10.10 -8.53
CA PHE A 69 22.78 9.76 -8.51
C PHE A 69 23.49 10.12 -9.82
N GLU A 70 22.91 9.80 -10.99
CA GLU A 70 23.48 10.17 -12.30
C GLU A 70 23.61 11.69 -12.46
N LYS A 71 22.60 12.48 -12.03
CA LYS A 71 22.65 13.94 -12.09
C LYS A 71 23.75 14.54 -11.20
N ASN A 72 24.03 13.91 -10.05
CA ASN A 72 25.08 14.35 -9.13
C ASN A 72 26.49 13.92 -9.58
N SER A 73 26.65 12.71 -10.12
CA SER A 73 27.95 12.25 -10.62
C SER A 73 28.45 13.10 -11.81
N LEU A 74 27.53 13.62 -12.62
CA LEU A 74 27.84 14.50 -13.76
C LEU A 74 28.11 15.96 -13.35
N LYS A 75 27.69 16.39 -12.15
CA LYS A 75 27.85 17.78 -11.67
C LYS A 75 28.68 17.80 -10.40
N SER A 76 30.00 17.94 -10.54
CA SER A 76 31.00 18.03 -9.46
C SER A 76 30.78 19.19 -8.47
N THR A 77 29.79 20.04 -8.69
CA THR A 77 29.49 21.25 -7.90
C THR A 77 28.27 21.12 -6.99
N ILE A 78 27.52 20.01 -7.03
CA ILE A 78 26.37 19.86 -6.13
C ILE A 78 26.87 19.51 -4.72
N PRO A 79 26.56 20.31 -3.69
CA PRO A 79 26.95 20.00 -2.33
C PRO A 79 26.37 18.64 -1.90
N ASN A 80 27.16 17.76 -1.27
CA ASN A 80 26.70 16.45 -0.78
C ASN A 80 25.42 16.51 0.08
N ASN A 81 25.20 17.63 0.78
CA ASN A 81 23.99 17.88 1.57
C ASN A 81 22.72 17.94 0.71
N TYR A 82 22.80 18.43 -0.53
CA TYR A 82 21.65 18.50 -1.44
C TYR A 82 21.16 17.10 -1.86
N LEU A 83 22.07 16.21 -2.25
CA LEU A 83 21.73 14.84 -2.63
C LEU A 83 21.05 14.10 -1.46
N SER A 84 21.62 14.21 -0.25
CA SER A 84 21.02 13.62 0.96
C SER A 84 19.60 14.16 1.21
N LYS A 85 19.41 15.49 1.14
CA LYS A 85 18.09 16.11 1.32
C LYS A 85 17.06 15.66 0.29
N GLN A 86 17.46 15.44 -0.96
CA GLN A 86 16.56 14.97 -2.01
C GLN A 86 16.22 13.48 -1.86
N LEU A 87 17.23 12.64 -1.57
CA LEU A 87 17.07 11.19 -1.42
C LEU A 87 16.14 10.83 -0.25
N PHE A 88 16.24 11.56 0.86
CA PHE A 88 15.45 11.34 2.08
C PHE A 88 14.28 12.30 2.21
N LYS A 89 13.86 12.94 1.11
CA LYS A 89 12.65 13.76 1.13
C LYS A 89 11.45 12.86 1.49
N PRO A 90 10.60 13.26 2.45
CA PRO A 90 9.42 12.48 2.81
C PRO A 90 8.53 12.24 1.59
N PHE A 91 7.96 11.04 1.51
CA PHE A 91 7.05 10.68 0.43
C PHE A 91 5.74 11.48 0.54
N ASP A 92 5.41 12.21 -0.51
CA ASP A 92 4.22 13.06 -0.56
C ASP A 92 3.00 12.26 -1.04
N TYR A 93 2.33 11.62 -0.09
CA TYR A 93 1.12 10.83 -0.34
C TYR A 93 0.04 11.62 -1.07
N LYS A 94 -0.16 12.89 -0.70
CA LYS A 94 -1.21 13.75 -1.26
C LYS A 94 -1.01 13.99 -2.74
N ASN A 95 0.24 14.17 -3.16
CA ASN A 95 0.56 14.40 -4.57
C ASN A 95 0.58 13.13 -5.42
N HIS A 96 0.74 11.95 -4.82
CA HIS A 96 0.83 10.69 -5.57
C HIS A 96 -0.51 9.96 -5.72
N TYR A 97 -1.47 10.20 -4.83
CA TYR A 97 -2.74 9.47 -4.83
C TYR A 97 -3.94 10.43 -4.86
N LYS A 98 -4.94 10.06 -5.65
CA LYS A 98 -6.22 10.81 -5.75
C LYS A 98 -7.19 10.38 -4.66
N TYR A 99 -7.18 9.09 -4.30
CA TYR A 99 -8.05 8.50 -3.30
C TYR A 99 -7.25 7.91 -2.15
N PHE A 100 -7.90 7.83 -0.99
CA PHE A 100 -7.31 7.30 0.23
C PHE A 100 -8.32 6.47 1.00
N LEU A 101 -7.80 5.47 1.69
CA LEU A 101 -8.52 4.73 2.70
C LEU A 101 -7.89 5.08 4.04
N ILE A 102 -8.66 5.75 4.89
CA ILE A 102 -8.27 6.00 6.28
C ILE A 102 -8.71 4.80 7.10
N ILE A 103 -7.76 4.09 7.66
CA ILE A 103 -8.02 2.93 8.51
C ILE A 103 -7.82 3.36 9.97
N ILE A 104 -8.85 3.15 10.78
CA ILE A 104 -8.85 3.48 12.19
C ILE A 104 -8.92 2.16 12.95
N CYS A 105 -7.87 1.83 13.68
CA CYS A 105 -7.88 0.76 14.67
C CYS A 105 -8.16 1.38 16.04
N ALA A 106 -9.17 0.89 16.73
CA ALA A 106 -9.56 1.42 18.04
C ALA A 106 -9.68 0.28 19.06
N VAL A 107 -9.20 0.54 20.26
CA VAL A 107 -9.24 -0.39 21.39
C VAL A 107 -9.84 0.32 22.59
N LYS A 108 -10.89 -0.28 23.15
CA LYS A 108 -11.51 0.12 24.39
C LYS A 108 -10.70 -0.48 25.55
N ASN A 109 -10.23 0.40 26.44
CA ASN A 109 -9.60 0.00 27.68
C ASN A 109 -10.66 -0.01 28.80
N GLU A 110 -10.91 -1.20 29.33
CA GLU A 110 -11.73 -1.38 30.53
C GLU A 110 -10.89 -1.06 31.77
N LYS A 111 -11.52 -0.57 32.84
CA LYS A 111 -10.84 -0.11 34.06
C LYS A 111 -9.89 -1.14 34.69
N ASN A 112 -10.09 -2.44 34.42
CA ASN A 112 -9.34 -3.54 35.01
C ASN A 112 -8.61 -4.43 33.98
N LYS A 113 -8.69 -4.12 32.68
CA LYS A 113 -7.97 -4.85 31.62
C LYS A 113 -7.24 -3.85 30.74
N GLN A 114 -5.92 -3.87 30.85
CA GLN A 114 -5.08 -3.12 29.93
C GLN A 114 -4.94 -3.94 28.65
N ASN A 115 -5.77 -3.63 27.66
CA ASN A 115 -5.60 -4.18 26.33
C ASN A 115 -4.39 -3.50 25.69
N ASN A 116 -3.45 -4.28 25.15
CA ASN A 116 -2.28 -3.73 24.49
C ASN A 116 -2.67 -3.23 23.09
N LEU A 117 -2.95 -1.93 22.96
CA LEU A 117 -3.27 -1.27 21.68
C LEU A 117 -2.28 -1.65 20.58
N ASN A 118 -0.98 -1.69 20.90
CA ASN A 118 0.05 -2.00 19.92
C ASN A 118 -0.10 -3.43 19.41
N GLU A 119 -0.24 -4.41 20.29
CA GLU A 119 -0.36 -5.81 19.89
C GLU A 119 -1.61 -6.04 19.02
N ILE A 120 -2.75 -5.52 19.47
CA ILE A 120 -4.01 -5.65 18.73
C ILE A 120 -3.88 -4.97 17.37
N CYS A 121 -3.49 -3.69 17.33
CA CYS A 121 -3.44 -2.97 16.06
C CYS A 121 -2.33 -3.47 15.13
N GLU A 122 -1.17 -3.93 15.61
CA GLU A 122 -0.18 -4.56 14.73
C GLU A 122 -0.71 -5.88 14.15
N PHE A 123 -1.41 -6.69 14.95
CA PHE A 123 -2.11 -7.86 14.42
C PHE A 123 -3.12 -7.47 13.33
N MET A 124 -3.95 -6.45 13.57
CA MET A 124 -4.88 -5.93 12.57
C MET A 124 -4.18 -5.47 11.29
N LYS A 125 -3.05 -4.76 11.42
CA LYS A 125 -2.26 -4.24 10.30
C LYS A 125 -1.86 -5.38 9.36
N THR A 126 -1.49 -6.55 9.90
CA THR A 126 -1.20 -7.74 9.07
C THR A 126 -2.42 -8.26 8.33
N LYS A 127 -3.60 -8.29 8.97
CA LYS A 127 -4.84 -8.76 8.35
C LYS A 127 -5.34 -7.82 7.26
N ILE A 128 -5.21 -6.51 7.46
CA ILE A 128 -5.55 -5.52 6.44
C ILE A 128 -4.64 -5.70 5.21
N ARG A 129 -3.35 -5.99 5.37
CA ARG A 129 -2.46 -6.28 4.23
C ARG A 129 -2.96 -7.47 3.41
N LEU A 130 -3.39 -8.55 4.08
CA LEU A 130 -3.97 -9.71 3.42
C LEU A 130 -5.29 -9.38 2.73
N ALA A 131 -6.13 -8.58 3.37
CA ALA A 131 -7.41 -8.14 2.82
C ALA A 131 -7.21 -7.25 1.57
N LEU A 132 -6.23 -6.34 1.58
CA LEU A 132 -5.84 -5.55 0.41
C LEU A 132 -5.40 -6.42 -0.76
N VAL A 133 -4.57 -7.44 -0.52
CA VAL A 133 -4.14 -8.38 -1.57
C VAL A 133 -5.34 -9.14 -2.13
N ASN A 134 -6.22 -9.65 -1.26
CA ASN A 134 -7.42 -10.37 -1.69
C ASN A 134 -8.40 -9.46 -2.45
N TRP A 135 -8.58 -8.22 -2.00
CA TRP A 135 -9.44 -7.24 -2.66
C TRP A 135 -9.06 -7.07 -4.12
N VAL A 136 -7.77 -6.85 -4.41
CA VAL A 136 -7.36 -6.65 -5.80
C VAL A 136 -7.51 -7.92 -6.64
N ASN A 137 -7.26 -9.09 -6.07
CA ASN A 137 -7.25 -10.35 -6.81
C ASN A 137 -8.64 -10.97 -7.01
N LYS A 138 -9.59 -10.70 -6.11
CA LYS A 138 -10.85 -11.46 -6.01
C LYS A 138 -12.10 -10.59 -6.12
N SER A 139 -12.00 -9.27 -6.07
CA SER A 139 -13.19 -8.42 -6.08
C SER A 139 -13.73 -8.24 -7.50
N GLU A 140 -14.91 -8.82 -7.69
CA GLU A 140 -15.74 -8.65 -8.89
C GLU A 140 -16.84 -7.65 -8.59
N ILE A 141 -16.90 -6.55 -9.33
CA ILE A 141 -17.97 -5.56 -9.23
C ILE A 141 -19.01 -5.89 -10.28
N TYR A 142 -20.29 -5.81 -9.91
CA TYR A 142 -21.38 -5.95 -10.86
C TYR A 142 -22.02 -4.58 -11.03
N GLU A 143 -21.90 -4.01 -12.23
CA GLU A 143 -22.58 -2.77 -12.61
C GLU A 143 -23.50 -3.07 -13.79
N ASN A 144 -24.79 -2.77 -13.66
CA ASN A 144 -25.81 -3.06 -14.68
C ASN A 144 -25.81 -4.53 -15.17
N GLY A 145 -25.49 -5.48 -14.28
CA GLY A 145 -25.41 -6.90 -14.60
C GLY A 145 -24.10 -7.34 -15.28
N ILE A 146 -23.17 -6.41 -15.55
CA ILE A 146 -21.86 -6.71 -16.11
C ILE A 146 -20.88 -6.96 -14.98
N LYS A 147 -20.22 -8.12 -15.03
CA LYS A 147 -19.11 -8.48 -14.14
C LYS A 147 -17.85 -7.73 -14.57
N ILE A 148 -17.30 -6.94 -13.67
CA ILE A 148 -16.07 -6.17 -13.90
C ILE A 148 -15.04 -6.54 -12.84
N ASN A 149 -13.83 -6.84 -13.29
CA ASN A 149 -12.73 -7.17 -12.40
C ASN A 149 -12.09 -5.88 -11.88
N LEU A 150 -11.99 -5.73 -10.56
CA LEU A 150 -11.44 -4.52 -9.94
C LEU A 150 -9.99 -4.23 -10.37
N SER A 151 -9.19 -5.26 -10.63
CA SER A 151 -7.82 -5.12 -11.12
C SER A 151 -7.72 -4.34 -12.45
N GLU A 152 -8.82 -4.25 -13.20
CA GLU A 152 -8.90 -3.44 -14.43
C GLU A 152 -9.05 -1.94 -14.19
N PHE A 153 -9.44 -1.55 -12.98
CA PHE A 153 -9.62 -0.15 -12.58
C PHE A 153 -8.56 0.32 -11.60
N LEU A 154 -7.95 -0.59 -10.85
CA LEU A 154 -6.86 -0.24 -9.95
C LEU A 154 -5.55 -0.10 -10.75
N GLU A 155 -4.95 1.09 -10.70
CA GLU A 155 -3.63 1.35 -11.28
C GLU A 155 -2.56 0.98 -10.27
N SER A 156 -2.66 1.54 -9.06
CA SER A 156 -1.78 1.20 -7.96
C SER A 156 -2.44 1.47 -6.62
N TYR A 157 -1.91 0.82 -5.59
CA TYR A 157 -2.17 1.20 -4.21
C TYR A 157 -0.87 1.15 -3.41
N HIS A 158 -0.77 2.04 -2.42
CA HIS A 158 0.34 2.00 -1.49
C HIS A 158 0.09 0.99 -0.39
N SER A 159 1.15 0.38 0.13
CA SER A 159 1.04 -0.38 1.38
C SER A 159 0.55 0.52 2.53
N ILE A 160 0.02 -0.11 3.60
CA ILE A 160 -0.43 0.61 4.80
C ILE A 160 0.71 1.49 5.31
N SER A 161 0.47 2.80 5.36
CA SER A 161 1.45 3.79 5.78
C SER A 161 1.95 3.53 7.20
N ASP A 162 3.19 3.93 7.49
CA ASP A 162 3.71 3.95 8.86
C ASP A 162 3.32 5.22 9.63
N TYR A 163 2.49 6.09 9.04
CA TYR A 163 1.83 7.14 9.81
C TYR A 163 1.05 6.48 10.94
N GLN A 164 1.33 6.89 12.17
CA GLN A 164 0.62 6.47 13.37
C GLN A 164 0.40 7.71 14.23
N GLU A 165 -0.85 8.07 14.44
CA GLU A 165 -1.24 9.05 15.44
C GLU A 165 -2.00 8.30 16.55
N ASN A 166 -1.58 8.46 17.80
CA ASN A 166 -2.32 7.92 18.93
C ASN A 166 -3.27 8.99 19.45
N LYS A 167 -4.57 8.74 19.40
CA LYS A 167 -5.57 9.58 20.07
C LYS A 167 -6.23 8.81 21.20
N THR A 168 -6.42 9.50 22.32
CA THR A 168 -7.23 9.00 23.43
C THR A 168 -8.54 9.78 23.44
N CYS A 169 -9.65 9.07 23.28
CA CYS A 169 -10.98 9.64 23.40
C CYS A 169 -11.62 9.16 24.70
N TYR A 170 -12.29 10.05 25.42
CA TYR A 170 -13.03 9.72 26.64
C TYR A 170 -14.53 9.77 26.34
N PHE A 171 -15.13 8.59 26.13
CA PHE A 171 -16.58 8.41 25.98
C PHE A 171 -17.03 7.37 26.98
N GLU A 172 -17.24 7.78 28.24
CA GLU A 172 -17.54 6.92 29.42
C GLU A 172 -16.45 5.88 29.76
N THR A 173 -15.58 5.56 28.79
CA THR A 173 -14.47 4.63 28.79
C THR A 173 -13.32 5.23 27.97
N LYS A 174 -12.09 4.80 28.26
CA LYS A 174 -10.89 5.24 27.54
C LYS A 174 -10.78 4.47 26.24
N ILE A 175 -10.80 5.15 25.11
CA ILE A 175 -10.60 4.56 23.78
C ILE A 175 -9.26 5.05 23.26
N GLU A 176 -8.39 4.12 22.90
CA GLU A 176 -7.11 4.42 22.23
C GLU A 176 -7.21 4.05 20.77
N THR A 177 -6.74 4.92 19.88
CA THR A 177 -6.84 4.71 18.43
C THR A 177 -5.50 4.87 17.72
N LYS A 178 -5.24 4.01 16.72
CA LYS A 178 -4.21 4.21 15.70
C LYS A 178 -4.86 4.49 14.34
N PHE A 179 -4.25 5.40 13.58
CA PHE A 179 -4.65 5.70 12.21
C PHE A 179 -3.61 5.18 11.23
N TRP A 180 -4.05 4.65 10.10
CA TRP A 180 -3.22 4.37 8.94
C TRP A 180 -3.86 4.90 7.66
N LEU A 181 -3.04 5.10 6.64
CA LEU A 181 -3.45 5.52 5.31
C LEU A 181 -3.04 4.49 4.27
N VAL A 182 -3.94 4.24 3.32
CA VAL A 182 -3.64 3.53 2.07
C VAL A 182 -3.98 4.48 0.93
N GLY A 183 -2.97 4.88 0.16
CA GLY A 183 -3.16 5.66 -1.04
C GLY A 183 -3.61 4.76 -2.19
N VAL A 184 -4.60 5.22 -2.97
CA VAL A 184 -5.19 4.48 -4.08
C VAL A 184 -5.19 5.34 -5.33
N LEU A 185 -4.70 4.76 -6.43
CA LEU A 185 -4.72 5.33 -7.76
C LEU A 185 -5.58 4.45 -8.66
N LEU A 186 -6.62 5.04 -9.23
CA LEU A 186 -7.49 4.38 -10.21
C LEU A 186 -7.04 4.77 -11.62
N LYS A 187 -7.09 3.80 -12.55
CA LYS A 187 -6.81 4.03 -13.97
C LYS A 187 -7.82 5.02 -14.52
N GLN A 188 -7.35 6.06 -15.20
CA GLN A 188 -8.23 6.95 -15.97
C GLN A 188 -8.76 6.20 -17.20
N LYS A 189 -9.87 5.47 -17.06
CA LYS A 189 -10.68 5.07 -18.21
C LYS A 189 -11.71 6.18 -18.45
N GLU A 190 -11.84 6.62 -19.70
CA GLU A 190 -12.70 7.75 -20.14
C GLU A 190 -14.19 7.63 -19.75
N ASN A 191 -14.64 6.50 -19.17
CA ASN A 191 -16.03 6.22 -18.82
C ASN A 191 -16.22 5.61 -17.41
N ILE A 192 -15.29 5.80 -16.46
CA ILE A 192 -15.61 5.45 -15.07
C ILE A 192 -16.55 6.52 -14.54
N SER A 193 -17.83 6.17 -14.38
CA SER A 193 -18.80 7.06 -13.75
C SER A 193 -18.35 7.35 -12.31
N ASN A 194 -18.57 8.56 -11.80
CA ASN A 194 -18.29 8.88 -10.37
C ASN A 194 -19.01 7.90 -9.42
N LEU A 195 -20.15 7.34 -9.87
CA LEU A 195 -20.90 6.31 -9.15
C LEU A 195 -20.11 4.99 -9.02
N LEU A 196 -19.36 4.61 -10.05
CA LEU A 196 -18.50 3.43 -10.02
C LEU A 196 -17.30 3.62 -9.08
N GLU A 197 -16.73 4.84 -9.03
CA GLU A 197 -15.66 5.17 -8.08
C GLU A 197 -16.13 5.02 -6.62
N GLU A 198 -17.28 5.59 -6.27
CA GLU A 198 -17.85 5.46 -4.92
C GLU A 198 -18.17 4.00 -4.57
N ASN A 199 -18.75 3.25 -5.51
CA ASN A 199 -19.10 1.84 -5.31
C ASN A 199 -17.88 0.94 -5.10
N ILE A 200 -16.75 1.21 -5.78
CA ILE A 200 -15.48 0.49 -5.58
C ILE A 200 -15.04 0.58 -4.10
N PHE A 201 -15.09 1.79 -3.55
CA PHE A 201 -14.63 2.05 -2.18
C PHE A 201 -15.59 1.56 -1.11
N VAL A 202 -16.90 1.69 -1.31
CA VAL A 202 -17.90 1.14 -0.39
C VAL A 202 -17.77 -0.38 -0.32
N ARG A 203 -17.63 -1.04 -1.47
CA ARG A 203 -17.48 -2.50 -1.51
C ARG A 203 -16.17 -2.95 -0.87
N PHE A 204 -15.08 -2.24 -1.11
CA PHE A 204 -13.82 -2.48 -0.42
C PHE A 204 -13.97 -2.41 1.11
N THR A 205 -14.57 -1.33 1.61
CA THR A 205 -14.80 -1.13 3.04
C THR A 205 -15.60 -2.29 3.62
N ASN A 206 -16.70 -2.69 2.96
CA ASN A 206 -17.54 -3.80 3.40
C ASN A 206 -16.78 -5.14 3.42
N ASP A 207 -16.02 -5.44 2.37
CA ASP A 207 -15.25 -6.68 2.27
C ASP A 207 -14.19 -6.74 3.38
N ILE A 208 -13.47 -5.65 3.64
CA ILE A 208 -12.50 -5.62 4.74
C ILE A 208 -13.19 -5.68 6.10
N GLU A 209 -14.23 -4.88 6.35
CA GLU A 209 -14.95 -4.91 7.63
C GLU A 209 -15.51 -6.31 7.93
N PHE A 210 -15.98 -7.04 6.90
CA PHE A 210 -16.35 -8.44 7.00
C PHE A 210 -15.18 -9.37 7.33
N TYR A 211 -14.06 -9.26 6.60
CA TYR A 211 -12.85 -10.06 6.90
C TYR A 211 -12.31 -9.80 8.30
N MET A 212 -12.41 -8.56 8.77
CA MET A 212 -11.94 -8.16 10.10
C MET A 212 -12.90 -8.63 11.19
N SER A 213 -14.22 -8.61 10.97
CA SER A 213 -15.19 -9.15 11.94
C SER A 213 -15.02 -10.65 12.14
N LEU A 214 -14.71 -11.41 11.08
CA LEU A 214 -14.36 -12.84 11.19
C LEU A 214 -13.07 -13.10 11.97
N SER A 215 -12.14 -12.14 11.95
CA SER A 215 -10.83 -12.27 12.62
C SER A 215 -10.86 -11.82 14.08
N LEU A 216 -11.94 -11.17 14.52
CA LEU A 216 -12.03 -10.51 15.82
C LEU A 216 -13.17 -11.06 16.67
N ASN A 217 -12.82 -11.93 17.60
CA ASN A 217 -13.70 -12.33 18.69
C ASN A 217 -13.59 -11.37 19.91
N ASN A 218 -13.14 -10.13 19.71
CA ASN A 218 -12.91 -9.19 20.81
C ASN A 218 -13.83 -7.97 20.70
N GLU A 219 -14.86 -7.95 21.54
CA GLU A 219 -15.84 -6.85 21.64
C GLU A 219 -15.18 -5.50 22.03
N ASN A 220 -13.96 -5.52 22.55
CA ASN A 220 -13.23 -4.33 22.98
C ASN A 220 -12.32 -3.73 21.91
N SER A 221 -12.37 -4.21 20.67
CA SER A 221 -11.59 -3.64 19.57
C SER A 221 -12.40 -3.60 18.29
N TRP A 222 -12.25 -2.54 17.51
CA TRP A 222 -12.87 -2.45 16.20
C TRP A 222 -11.95 -1.77 15.20
N ILE A 223 -12.24 -2.01 13.93
CA ILE A 223 -11.66 -1.29 12.82
C ILE A 223 -12.76 -0.56 12.10
N LYS A 224 -12.44 0.66 11.67
CA LYS A 224 -13.28 1.43 10.75
C LYS A 224 -12.45 1.84 9.55
N ILE A 225 -13.03 1.74 8.36
CA ILE A 225 -12.39 2.20 7.13
C ILE A 225 -13.23 3.33 6.55
N ILE A 226 -12.57 4.44 6.26
CA ILE A 226 -13.21 5.63 5.73
C ILE A 226 -12.56 5.92 4.38
N PRO A 227 -13.26 5.65 3.26
CA PRO A 227 -12.78 6.10 1.97
C PRO A 227 -12.91 7.61 1.87
N THR A 228 -11.92 8.25 1.27
CA THR A 228 -11.87 9.70 1.07
C THR A 228 -11.11 10.03 -0.20
N ASN A 229 -11.27 11.24 -0.71
CA ASN A 229 -10.44 11.78 -1.77
C ASN A 229 -9.39 12.76 -1.20
N ARG A 230 -8.46 13.16 -2.06
CA ARG A 230 -7.41 14.14 -1.75
C ARG A 230 -7.97 15.48 -1.23
N GLU A 231 -9.04 15.99 -1.84
CA GLU A 231 -9.60 17.32 -1.51
C GLU A 231 -10.07 17.42 -0.05
N TYR A 232 -10.57 16.31 0.51
CA TYR A 232 -10.95 16.24 1.93
C TYR A 232 -9.76 16.21 2.89
N LEU A 233 -8.59 15.72 2.46
CA LEU A 233 -7.36 15.73 3.27
C LEU A 233 -6.69 17.11 3.33
N ASP A 234 -7.02 18.03 2.42
CA ASP A 234 -6.46 19.39 2.37
C ASP A 234 -7.23 20.40 3.23
N LYS A 235 -8.45 20.05 3.66
CA LYS A 235 -9.30 20.87 4.55
C LYS A 235 -9.06 20.63 6.04
N ARG A 236 -8.15 19.73 6.40
CA ARG A 236 -7.78 19.37 7.78
C ARG A 236 -6.29 19.56 8.00
#